data_AF-A0A6I1L778-F1
#
_entry.id   AF-A0A6I1L778-F1
#
_cell.length_a   1.000
_cell.length_b   1.000
_cell.length_c   1.000
_cell.angle_alpha   90.00
_cell.angle_beta   90.00
_cell.angle_gamma   90.00
#
_symmetry.space_group_name_H-M   'P 1'
#
loop_
_entity.id
_entity.type
_entity.pdbx_description
1 polymer ?
#
loop_
_entity_poly.entity_id
_entity_poly.type
_entity_poly.pdbx_seq_one_letter_code
_entity_poly.pdbx_strand_id
1 'polypeptide(L)'
;MVHGRLRVSSSEGIRAGVLASQSLGIGADWMFAPELLTGEVKAVLTDWQLPTRDLWAVFPTGRMASAKARAFVEFVEGLLGQT
;
A
#
# COMPACT_ATOMS: atom_id res chain seq x y z
N MET A 1 -3.83 -11.64 20.90
CA MET A 1 -2.97 -11.86 19.71
C MET A 1 -3.54 -13.02 18.92
N VAL A 2 -4.04 -12.80 17.71
CA VAL A 2 -4.56 -13.86 16.84
C VAL A 2 -3.37 -14.62 16.23
N HIS A 3 -3.43 -15.95 16.23
CA HIS A 3 -2.43 -16.81 15.57
C HIS A 3 -2.97 -17.26 14.21
N GLY A 4 -2.27 -16.91 13.13
CA GLY A 4 -2.59 -17.32 11.76
C GLY A 4 -1.63 -18.40 11.25
N ARG A 5 -1.98 -19.05 10.12
CA ARG A 5 -1.14 -20.07 9.46
C ARG A 5 0.19 -19.50 8.92
N LEU A 6 0.24 -18.20 8.64
CA LEU A 6 1.40 -17.51 8.12
C LEU A 6 1.53 -16.17 8.86
N ARG A 7 2.77 -15.82 9.23
CA ARG A 7 3.11 -14.50 9.77
C ARG A 7 4.32 -13.97 9.03
N VAL A 8 4.14 -12.81 8.42
CA VAL A 8 5.15 -12.11 7.61
C VAL A 8 5.15 -10.64 7.99
N SER A 9 6.30 -9.99 7.84
CA SER A 9 6.50 -8.57 8.15
C SER A 9 6.57 -7.69 6.89
N SER A 10 6.39 -8.27 5.71
CA SER A 10 6.46 -7.57 4.42
C SER A 10 5.17 -7.74 3.61
N SER A 11 4.84 -6.73 2.82
CA SER A 11 3.70 -6.75 1.89
C SER A 11 3.85 -7.81 0.80
N GLU A 12 5.08 -8.05 0.31
CA GLU A 12 5.36 -9.10 -0.67
C GLU A 12 5.07 -10.50 -0.13
N GLY A 13 5.40 -10.76 1.15
CA GLY A 13 5.07 -12.02 1.80
C GLY A 13 3.56 -12.24 1.94
N ILE A 14 2.82 -11.16 2.24
CA ILE A 14 1.34 -11.20 2.28
C ILE A 14 0.81 -11.54 0.88
N ARG A 15 1.29 -10.83 -0.15
CA ARG A 15 0.88 -11.02 -1.54
C ARG A 15 1.12 -12.46 -2.00
N ALA A 16 2.31 -12.99 -1.76
CA ALA A 16 2.64 -14.37 -2.10
C ALA A 16 1.73 -15.39 -1.39
N GLY A 17 1.43 -15.18 -0.10
CA GLY A 17 0.53 -16.06 0.67
C GLY A 17 -0.91 -16.04 0.17
N VAL A 18 -1.42 -14.87 -0.22
CA VAL A 18 -2.77 -14.72 -0.80
C VAL A 18 -2.85 -15.41 -2.15
N LEU A 19 -1.90 -15.16 -3.06
CA LEU A 19 -1.89 -15.78 -4.39
C LEU A 19 -1.69 -17.30 -4.35
N ALA A 20 -1.01 -17.82 -3.33
CA ALA A 20 -0.89 -19.25 -3.09
C ALA A 20 -2.13 -19.87 -2.39
N SER A 21 -3.19 -19.09 -2.15
CA SER A 21 -4.39 -19.51 -1.41
C SER A 21 -4.09 -20.05 0.01
N GLN A 22 -3.02 -19.57 0.65
CA GLN A 22 -2.60 -20.01 2.00
C GLN A 22 -3.00 -19.04 3.12
N SER A 23 -3.39 -17.81 2.77
CA SER A 23 -3.74 -16.77 3.75
C SER A 23 -4.76 -15.77 3.22
N LEU A 24 -5.43 -15.07 4.14
CA LEU A 24 -6.08 -13.79 3.88
C LEU A 24 -5.08 -12.65 4.16
N GLY A 25 -5.19 -11.55 3.41
CA GLY A 25 -4.32 -10.39 3.54
C GLY A 25 -5.10 -9.10 3.76
N ILE A 26 -4.48 -8.15 4.46
CA ILE A 26 -4.93 -6.76 4.53
C ILE A 26 -3.83 -5.93 3.85
N GLY A 27 -4.21 -5.09 2.90
CA GLY A 27 -3.27 -4.28 2.12
C GLY A 27 -4.00 -3.25 1.27
N ALA A 28 -3.25 -2.45 0.53
CA ALA A 28 -3.83 -1.51 -0.41
C ALA A 28 -4.28 -2.22 -1.70
N ASP A 29 -5.36 -1.76 -2.31
CA ASP A 29 -6.00 -2.42 -3.46
C ASP A 29 -5.03 -2.60 -4.65
N TRP A 30 -4.14 -1.64 -4.86
CA TRP A 30 -3.12 -1.70 -5.93
C TRP A 30 -2.18 -2.91 -5.80
N MET A 31 -2.03 -3.50 -4.61
CA MET A 31 -1.22 -4.71 -4.41
C MET A 31 -1.78 -5.93 -5.17
N PHE A 32 -3.08 -5.94 -5.45
CA PHE A 32 -3.80 -7.04 -6.11
C PHE A 32 -4.63 -6.56 -7.31
N ALA A 33 -4.40 -5.35 -7.83
CA ALA A 33 -5.27 -4.76 -8.86
C ALA A 33 -5.51 -5.69 -10.05
N PRO A 34 -4.50 -6.35 -10.66
CA PRO A 34 -4.75 -7.30 -11.74
C PRO A 34 -5.60 -8.50 -11.29
N GLU A 35 -5.32 -9.06 -10.12
CA GLU A 35 -5.99 -10.26 -9.62
C GLU A 35 -7.41 -10.00 -9.11
N LEU A 36 -7.67 -8.77 -8.64
CA LEU A 36 -9.01 -8.28 -8.33
C LEU A 36 -9.84 -8.12 -9.60
N LEU A 37 -9.22 -7.62 -10.69
CA LEU A 37 -9.89 -7.48 -11.98
C LEU A 37 -10.22 -8.85 -12.61
N THR A 38 -9.33 -9.84 -12.48
CA THR A 38 -9.58 -11.20 -13.00
C THR A 38 -10.46 -12.04 -12.08
N GLY A 39 -10.60 -11.65 -10.81
CA GLY A 39 -11.34 -12.40 -9.79
C GLY A 39 -10.56 -13.56 -9.16
N GLU A 40 -9.27 -13.69 -9.48
CA GLU A 40 -8.34 -14.62 -8.82
C GLU A 40 -8.18 -14.28 -7.33
N VAL A 41 -8.25 -12.99 -7.00
CA VAL A 41 -8.36 -12.48 -5.63
C VAL A 41 -9.70 -11.78 -5.47
N LYS A 42 -10.33 -11.93 -4.30
CA LYS A 42 -11.61 -11.28 -3.98
C LYS A 42 -11.46 -10.46 -2.71
N ALA A 43 -11.96 -9.22 -2.76
CA ALA A 43 -12.14 -8.41 -1.57
C ALA A 43 -13.21 -9.05 -0.66
N VAL A 44 -12.92 -9.09 0.64
CA VAL A 44 -13.81 -9.63 1.67
C VAL A 44 -13.90 -8.62 2.81
N LEU A 45 -14.96 -8.72 3.63
CA LEU A 45 -15.21 -7.75 4.70
C LEU A 45 -15.31 -6.30 4.17
N THR A 46 -15.96 -6.10 3.02
CA THR A 46 -16.03 -4.80 2.32
C THR A 46 -16.76 -3.70 3.11
N ASP A 47 -17.53 -4.08 4.12
CA ASP A 47 -18.19 -3.14 5.05
C ASP A 47 -17.25 -2.64 6.15
N TRP A 48 -16.06 -3.24 6.28
CA TRP A 48 -15.04 -2.87 7.25
C TRP A 48 -13.89 -2.13 6.55
N GLN A 49 -13.58 -0.93 7.02
CA GLN A 49 -12.51 -0.11 6.45
C GLN A 49 -11.38 0.11 7.46
N LEU A 50 -10.16 0.10 6.95
CA LEU A 50 -9.01 0.58 7.71
C LEU A 50 -9.12 2.10 7.94
N PRO A 51 -8.60 2.60 9.08
CA PRO A 51 -8.44 4.03 9.26
C PRO A 51 -7.57 4.63 8.14
N THR A 52 -7.98 5.78 7.61
CA THR A 52 -7.19 6.54 6.65
C THR A 52 -5.81 6.86 7.20
N ARG A 53 -4.79 6.83 6.34
CA ARG A 53 -3.42 7.18 6.68
C ARG A 53 -2.90 8.23 5.71
N ASP A 54 -2.26 9.24 6.26
CA ASP A 54 -1.62 10.30 5.49
C ASP A 54 -0.28 9.83 4.91
N LEU A 55 0.02 10.26 3.68
CA LEU A 55 1.32 10.09 3.05
C LEU A 55 2.07 11.42 3.07
N TRP A 56 3.28 11.41 3.62
CA TRP A 56 4.06 12.63 3.83
C TRP A 56 5.36 12.62 3.01
N ALA A 57 5.66 13.74 2.36
CA ALA A 57 7.01 14.04 1.90
C ALA A 57 7.78 14.77 3.02
N VAL A 58 8.91 14.21 3.45
CA VAL A 58 9.71 14.74 4.57
C VAL A 58 11.05 15.25 4.06
N PHE A 59 11.38 16.51 4.40
CA PHE A 59 12.67 17.13 4.10
C PHE A 59 13.55 17.21 5.36
N PRO A 60 14.89 17.13 5.23
CA PRO A 60 15.80 17.27 6.37
C PRO A 60 15.63 18.62 7.08
N THR A 61 15.76 18.63 8.40
CA THR A 61 15.72 19.85 9.20
C THR A 61 16.98 20.72 9.00
N GLY A 62 16.82 22.04 9.06
CA GLY A 62 17.93 23.01 9.09
C GLY A 62 18.52 23.43 7.74
N ARG A 63 18.32 22.67 6.66
CA ARG A 63 18.66 23.11 5.28
C ARG A 63 17.38 23.21 4.46
N MET A 64 17.23 24.29 3.70
CA MET A 64 16.15 24.36 2.70
C MET A 64 16.30 23.19 1.72
N ALA A 65 15.19 22.47 1.48
CA ALA A 65 15.12 21.49 0.41
C ALA A 65 15.62 22.12 -0.91
N SER A 66 16.47 21.39 -1.63
CA SER A 66 16.98 21.89 -2.92
C SER A 66 15.84 22.07 -3.92
N ALA A 67 16.02 22.94 -4.91
CA ALA A 67 15.04 23.12 -5.98
C ALA A 67 14.71 21.79 -6.68
N LYS A 68 15.71 20.93 -6.89
CA LYS A 68 15.52 19.58 -7.46
C LYS A 68 14.65 18.68 -6.57
N ALA A 69 14.85 18.71 -5.26
CA ALA A 69 14.05 17.92 -4.33
C ALA A 69 12.59 18.38 -4.30
N ARG A 70 12.35 19.70 -4.34
CA ARG A 70 10.98 20.26 -4.43
C ARG A 70 10.30 19.89 -5.74
N ALA A 71 10.99 20.09 -6.87
CA ALA A 71 10.44 19.73 -8.18
C ALA A 71 10.10 18.24 -8.28
N PHE A 72 10.89 17.36 -7.65
CA PHE A 72 10.56 15.94 -7.57
C PHE A 72 9.30 15.68 -6.73
N VAL A 73 9.17 16.32 -5.57
CA VAL A 73 7.97 16.17 -4.72
C VAL A 73 6.73 16.72 -5.42
N GLU A 74 6.81 17.90 -6.06
CA GLU A 74 5.71 18.48 -6.86
C GLU A 74 5.29 17.53 -7.99
N PHE A 75 6.24 16.89 -8.68
CA PHE A 75 5.94 15.89 -9.70
C PHE A 75 5.22 14.67 -9.13
N VAL A 76 5.70 14.12 -8.01
CA VAL A 76 5.09 12.95 -7.36
C VAL A 76 3.70 13.30 -6.80
N GLU A 77 3.53 14.48 -6.22
CA GLU A 77 2.24 14.99 -5.77
C GLU A 77 1.25 15.07 -6.94
N GLY A 78 1.69 15.56 -8.11
CA GLY A 78 0.87 15.58 -9.32
C GLY A 78 0.47 14.19 -9.84
N LEU A 79 1.29 13.15 -9.60
CA LEU A 79 0.95 11.76 -9.93
C LEU A 79 -0.03 11.15 -8.94
N LEU A 80 0.16 11.40 -7.64
CA LEU A 80 -0.61 10.76 -6.57
C LEU A 80 -1.93 11.47 -6.26
N GLY A 81 -2.01 12.78 -6.46
CA GLY A 81 -3.22 13.59 -6.24
C GLY A 81 -4.34 13.39 -7.27
N GLN A 82 -4.16 12.49 -8.24
CA GLN A 82 -5.16 12.15 -9.27
C GLN A 82 -5.90 10.83 -8.98
N THR A 83 -5.69 10.22 -7.80
CA THR A 83 -6.39 8.99 -7.36
C THR A 83 -7.53 9.34 -6.41
#